data_AF-A0A969KEN7-F1
#
_entry.id   AF-A0A969KEN7-F1
#
_cell.length_a   1.000
_cell.length_b   1.000
_cell.length_c   1.000
_cell.angle_alpha   90.00
_cell.angle_beta   90.00
_cell.angle_gamma   90.00
#
_symmetry.space_group_name_H-M   'P 1'
#
loop_
_entity.id
_entity.type
_entity.pdbx_description
1 polymer ?
#
loop_
_entity_poly.entity_id
_entity_poly.type
_entity_poly.pdbx_seq_one_letter_code
_entity_poly.pdbx_strand_id
1 'polypeptide(L)'
;MEKTLCCEQNYLELSRWQELMTALGLPENNAVHGQLIAAYDEPQRHYHNLRHLEACFFHFEQVKQWLVAPAEVLLALWFHDAIYQPRSKK
;
A
#
# COMPACT_ATOMS: atom_id res chain seq x y z
N MET A 1 -25.78 9.14 -15.33
CA MET A 1 -24.73 10.15 -15.12
C MET A 1 -24.02 9.76 -13.83
N GLU A 2 -22.76 9.33 -13.79
CA GLU A 2 -21.71 9.14 -14.77
C GLU A 2 -20.93 7.90 -14.34
N LYS A 3 -20.70 6.98 -15.27
CA LYS A 3 -19.73 5.89 -15.11
C LYS A 3 -18.35 6.52 -15.27
N THR A 4 -17.81 7.11 -14.22
CA THR A 4 -16.48 7.69 -14.24
C THR A 4 -15.46 6.61 -13.87
N LEU A 5 -14.88 6.01 -14.92
CA LEU A 5 -13.49 5.54 -14.98
C LEU A 5 -13.04 4.54 -13.89
N CYS A 6 -13.34 3.25 -14.08
CA CYS A 6 -12.59 2.16 -13.44
C CYS A 6 -11.56 1.58 -14.44
N CYS A 7 -10.74 2.45 -15.04
CA CYS A 7 -9.47 2.02 -15.61
C CYS A 7 -8.64 1.46 -14.44
N GLU A 8 -8.04 0.28 -14.65
CA GLU A 8 -7.28 -0.52 -13.68
C GLU A 8 -6.54 0.33 -12.63
N GLN A 9 -7.12 0.46 -11.44
CA GLN A 9 -6.46 1.12 -10.32
C GLN A 9 -5.49 0.13 -9.70
N ASN A 10 -4.28 0.03 -10.25
CA ASN A 10 -3.21 -0.69 -9.62
C ASN A 10 -2.56 0.21 -8.55
N TYR A 11 -2.99 0.04 -7.30
CA TYR A 11 -2.47 0.81 -6.17
C TYR A 11 -1.01 0.47 -5.82
N LEU A 12 -0.51 -0.66 -6.31
CA LEU A 12 0.81 -1.18 -6.01
C LEU A 12 1.89 -0.72 -7.00
N GLU A 13 1.55 0.08 -8.01
CA GLU A 13 2.50 0.56 -9.02
C GLU A 13 3.64 1.39 -8.41
N LEU A 14 4.82 1.27 -9.02
CA LEU A 14 6.00 2.02 -8.60
C LEU A 14 5.78 3.55 -8.70
N SER A 15 5.01 4.00 -9.69
CA SER A 15 4.69 5.43 -9.86
C SER A 15 3.94 6.00 -8.65
N ARG A 16 2.98 5.25 -8.08
CA ARG A 16 2.25 5.68 -6.88
C ARG A 16 3.15 5.75 -5.66
N TRP A 17 4.10 4.83 -5.54
CA TRP A 17 5.12 4.90 -4.51
C TRP A 17 6.01 6.15 -4.67
N GLN A 18 6.43 6.46 -5.88
CA GLN A 18 7.25 7.64 -6.18
C GLN A 18 6.49 8.95 -5.91
N GLU A 19 5.19 9.01 -6.23
CA GLU A 19 4.31 10.13 -5.87
C GLU A 19 4.23 10.30 -4.34
N LEU A 20 4.08 9.21 -3.59
CA LEU A 20 4.09 9.24 -2.12
C LEU A 20 5.44 9.75 -1.57
N MET A 21 6.56 9.23 -2.08
CA MET A 21 7.89 9.68 -1.63
C MET A 21 8.09 11.17 -1.91
N THR A 22 7.65 11.63 -3.08
CA THR A 22 7.68 13.05 -3.47
C THR A 22 6.83 13.90 -2.52
N ALA A 23 5.61 13.45 -2.19
CA ALA A 23 4.71 14.16 -1.27
C ALA A 23 5.29 14.28 0.16
N LEU A 24 6.12 13.32 0.58
CA LEU A 24 6.82 13.32 1.86
C LEU A 24 8.18 14.04 1.83
N GLY A 25 8.65 14.50 0.66
CA GLY A 25 9.98 15.08 0.51
C GLY A 25 11.12 14.08 0.70
N LEU A 26 10.88 12.80 0.42
CA LEU A 26 11.84 11.71 0.55
C LEU A 26 12.42 11.31 -0.82
N PRO A 27 13.62 10.68 -0.87
CA PRO A 27 14.12 10.04 -2.08
C PRO A 27 13.17 8.95 -2.59
N GLU A 28 13.27 8.61 -3.89
CA GLU A 28 12.35 7.66 -4.53
C GLU A 28 12.29 6.28 -3.86
N ASN A 29 13.37 5.82 -3.23
CA ASN A 29 13.38 4.57 -2.46
C ASN A 29 12.79 3.34 -3.21
N ASN A 30 12.97 3.25 -4.54
CA ASN A 30 12.39 2.19 -5.37
C ASN A 30 12.74 0.77 -4.89
N ALA A 31 13.92 0.59 -4.28
CA ALA A 31 14.31 -0.69 -3.68
C ALA A 31 13.39 -1.11 -2.51
N VAL A 32 12.91 -0.16 -1.71
CA VAL A 32 12.00 -0.40 -0.58
C VAL A 32 10.63 -0.82 -1.09
N HIS A 33 10.13 -0.18 -2.15
CA HIS A 33 8.90 -0.62 -2.82
C HIS A 33 9.00 -2.09 -3.25
N GLY A 34 10.07 -2.47 -3.95
CA GLY A 34 10.29 -3.87 -4.35
C GLY A 34 10.36 -4.84 -3.17
N GLN A 35 10.99 -4.45 -2.05
CA GLN A 35 11.03 -5.25 -0.83
C GLN A 35 9.65 -5.42 -0.20
N LEU A 36 8.82 -4.37 -0.19
CA LEU A 36 7.45 -4.44 0.32
C LEU A 36 6.59 -5.37 -0.54
N ILE A 37 6.65 -5.23 -1.87
CA ILE A 37 5.92 -6.13 -2.78
C ILE A 37 6.32 -7.58 -2.53
N ALA A 38 7.63 -7.87 -2.48
CA ALA A 38 8.13 -9.22 -2.20
C ALA A 38 7.66 -9.74 -0.84
N ALA A 39 7.65 -8.89 0.20
CA ALA A 39 7.20 -9.29 1.54
C ALA A 39 5.71 -9.64 1.55
N TYR A 40 4.85 -8.86 0.92
CA TYR A 40 3.40 -9.13 0.86
C TYR A 40 3.03 -10.27 -0.12
N ASP A 41 3.92 -10.64 -1.04
CA ASP A 41 3.76 -11.77 -1.96
C ASP A 41 4.28 -13.11 -1.40
N GLU A 42 4.79 -13.12 -0.17
CA GLU A 42 5.28 -14.35 0.46
C GLU A 42 4.17 -15.43 0.55
N PRO A 43 4.43 -16.69 0.12
CA PRO A 43 3.40 -17.73 0.01
C PRO A 43 2.65 -18.07 1.31
N GLN A 44 3.27 -17.84 2.48
CA GLN A 44 2.64 -18.07 3.79
C GLN A 44 1.57 -17.03 4.17
N ARG A 45 1.40 -15.95 3.41
CA ARG A 45 0.48 -14.85 3.74
C ARG A 45 -0.89 -15.07 3.10
N HIS A 46 -1.80 -15.66 3.88
CA HIS A 46 -3.16 -15.89 3.42
C HIS A 46 -4.04 -14.63 3.41
N TYR A 47 -3.90 -13.79 4.45
CA TYR A 47 -4.71 -12.57 4.60
C TYR A 47 -3.88 -11.30 4.41
N HIS A 48 -2.78 -11.13 5.15
CA HIS A 48 -1.91 -9.94 5.05
C HIS A 48 -0.99 -10.00 3.82
N ASN A 49 -1.59 -10.05 2.63
CA ASN A 49 -0.94 -10.15 1.32
C ASN A 49 -1.23 -8.93 0.43
N LEU A 50 -0.76 -8.96 -0.82
CA LEU A 50 -0.94 -7.88 -1.79
C LEU A 50 -2.42 -7.48 -1.98
N ARG A 51 -3.33 -8.45 -2.05
CA ARG A 51 -4.77 -8.18 -2.22
C ARG A 51 -5.36 -7.42 -1.03
N HIS A 52 -4.93 -7.76 0.18
CA HIS A 52 -5.34 -7.01 1.37
C HIS A 52 -4.76 -5.60 1.37
N LEU A 53 -3.49 -5.43 0.98
CA LEU A 53 -2.87 -4.12 0.85
C LEU A 53 -3.61 -3.23 -0.18
N GLU A 54 -3.98 -3.77 -1.34
CA GLU A 54 -4.81 -3.08 -2.33
C GLU A 54 -6.18 -2.68 -1.76
N ALA A 55 -6.83 -3.56 -0.99
CA ALA A 55 -8.10 -3.25 -0.35
C ALA A 55 -7.95 -2.09 0.67
N CYS A 56 -6.86 -2.07 1.44
CA CYS A 56 -6.53 -0.94 2.31
C CYS A 56 -6.38 0.37 1.53
N PHE A 57 -5.70 0.35 0.38
CA PHE A 57 -5.53 1.52 -0.47
C PHE A 57 -6.85 1.99 -1.11
N PHE A 58 -7.70 1.06 -1.54
CA PHE A 58 -9.05 1.38 -2.00
C PHE A 58 -9.87 2.11 -0.93
N HIS A 59 -9.78 1.68 0.33
CA HIS A 59 -10.46 2.35 1.44
C HIS A 59 -9.81 3.69 1.80
N PHE A 60 -8.48 3.78 1.75
CA PHE A 60 -7.74 5.02 1.94
C PHE A 60 -8.22 6.10 0.97
N GLU A 61 -8.36 5.79 -0.32
CA GLU A 61 -8.81 6.75 -1.34
C GLU A 61 -10.20 7.33 -1.03
N GLN A 62 -11.09 6.55 -0.42
CA GLN A 62 -12.42 7.01 -0.02
C GLN A 62 -12.37 7.98 1.15
N VAL A 63 -11.38 7.85 2.05
CA VAL A 63 -11.30 8.63 3.29
C VAL A 63 -10.24 9.72 3.29
N LYS A 64 -9.31 9.72 2.32
CA LYS A 64 -8.11 10.58 2.33
C LYS A 64 -8.39 12.07 2.48
N GLN A 65 -9.54 12.54 1.96
CA GLN A 65 -9.95 13.94 2.03
C GLN A 65 -10.25 14.42 3.46
N TRP A 66 -10.49 13.50 4.40
CA TRP A 66 -10.76 13.80 5.81
C TRP A 66 -9.53 13.63 6.70
N LEU A 67 -8.41 13.16 6.14
CA LEU A 67 -7.17 12.94 6.88
C LEU A 67 -6.38 14.24 6.98
N VAL A 68 -5.83 14.50 8.17
CA VAL A 68 -4.90 15.62 8.40
C VAL A 68 -3.56 15.39 7.71
N ALA A 69 -3.12 14.13 7.65
CA ALA A 69 -1.80 13.70 7.18
C ALA A 69 -1.93 12.49 6.24
N PRO A 70 -2.51 12.65 5.03
CA PRO A 70 -2.83 11.53 4.15
C PRO A 70 -1.59 10.78 3.64
N ALA A 71 -0.47 11.47 3.39
CA ALA A 71 0.75 10.83 2.92
C ALA A 71 1.36 9.92 3.99
N GLU A 72 1.41 10.38 5.24
CA GLU A 72 1.91 9.63 6.39
C GLU A 72 1.02 8.42 6.69
N VAL A 73 -0.30 8.57 6.57
CA VAL A 73 -1.23 7.44 6.71
C VAL A 73 -1.02 6.43 5.58
N LEU A 74 -0.86 6.88 4.33
CA LEU A 74 -0.59 5.99 3.21
C LEU A 74 0.73 5.23 3.39
N LEU A 75 1.77 5.91 3.89
CA LEU A 75 3.03 5.28 4.25
C LEU A 75 2.85 4.25 5.37
N ALA A 76 2.08 4.57 6.41
CA ALA A 76 1.78 3.63 7.47
C ALA A 76 1.06 2.38 6.94
N LEU A 77 0.13 2.52 5.99
CA LEU A 77 -0.53 1.41 5.34
C LEU A 77 0.44 0.52 4.55
N TRP A 78 1.43 1.07 3.86
CA TRP A 78 2.48 0.27 3.22
C TRP A 78 3.21 -0.62 4.23
N PHE A 79 3.50 -0.10 5.43
CA PHE A 79 4.32 -0.81 6.42
C PHE A 79 3.55 -1.59 7.49
N HIS A 80 2.21 -1.46 7.56
CA HIS A 80 1.40 -1.92 8.70
C HIS A 80 1.61 -3.40 9.06
N ASP A 81 1.86 -4.26 8.06
CA ASP A 81 2.16 -5.68 8.22
C ASP A 81 3.35 -6.12 7.34
N ALA A 82 4.27 -5.21 7.03
CA ALA A 82 5.44 -5.52 6.20
C ALA A 82 6.31 -6.61 6.83
N ILE A 83 6.45 -6.60 8.16
CA ILE A 83 7.11 -7.66 8.93
C ILE A 83 6.03 -8.59 9.50
N TYR A 84 5.95 -9.81 8.98
CA TYR A 84 4.94 -10.79 9.40
C TYR A 84 5.59 -12.09 9.86
N GLN A 85 5.41 -12.41 11.14
CA GLN A 85 5.83 -13.69 11.71
C GLN A 85 4.60 -14.41 12.26
N PRO A 86 3.95 -15.29 11.46
CA PRO A 86 2.82 -16.05 11.95
C PRO A 86 3.34 -17.03 13.00
N ARG A 87 3.11 -16.72 14.27
CA ARG A 87 3.36 -17.67 15.36
C ARG A 87 2.29 -18.75 15.33
N SER A 88 2.47 -19.76 14.50
CA SER A 88 1.81 -21.05 14.70
C SER A 88 2.71 -21.92 15.56
N LYS A 89 2.62 -21.77 16.89
CA LYS A 89 2.87 -22.91 17.77
C LYS A 89 1.53 -23.63 17.90
N LYS A 90 1.39 -24.76 17.24
CA LYS A 90 0.54 -25.83 17.77
C LYS A 90 1.41 -26.71 18.65
#